data_AF-A0A661R2Z1-F1
#
_entry.id   AF-A0A661R2Z1-F1
#
_cell.length_a   1.000
_cell.length_b   1.000
_cell.length_c   1.000
_cell.angle_alpha   90.00
_cell.angle_beta   90.00
_cell.angle_gamma   90.00
#
_symmetry.space_group_name_H-M   'P 1'
#
loop_
_entity.id
_entity.type
_entity.pdbx_description
1 polymer ?
#
loop_
_entity_poly.entity_id
_entity_poly.type
_entity_poly.pdbx_seq_one_letter_code
_entity_poly.pdbx_strand_id
1 'polypeptide(L)'
;MNKADNIDTGEPASSITASDILEYLFCPRFTYFENYLDIPQHEEKRFKVQKGRIIHEDKQRINPRYLRKKLGCIERKHSVYLSSARGIRGIVDEILFL
;
A
#
# COMPACT_ATOMS: atom_id res chain seq x y z
N MET A 1 -6.84 -30.82 19.20
CA MET A 1 -7.97 -30.60 18.28
C MET A 1 -8.88 -29.56 18.91
N ASN A 2 -8.90 -28.33 18.39
CA ASN A 2 -10.03 -27.40 18.48
C ASN A 2 -9.70 -26.11 17.73
N LYS A 3 -10.50 -25.88 16.67
CA LYS A 3 -10.85 -24.62 16.01
C LYS A 3 -9.74 -23.57 15.87
N ALA A 4 -8.98 -23.68 14.79
CA ALA A 4 -8.68 -22.46 14.03
C ALA A 4 -9.92 -22.21 13.18
N ASP A 5 -10.69 -21.21 13.57
CA ASP A 5 -11.79 -20.70 12.77
C ASP A 5 -11.23 -20.38 11.38
N ASN A 6 -11.65 -21.16 10.38
CA ASN A 6 -11.48 -20.83 8.98
C ASN A 6 -12.29 -19.55 8.76
N ILE A 7 -11.63 -18.41 8.92
CA ILE A 7 -12.10 -17.16 8.35
C ILE A 7 -12.07 -17.42 6.86
N ASP A 8 -13.26 -17.62 6.29
CA ASP A 8 -13.51 -17.46 4.86
C ASP A 8 -13.08 -16.03 4.51
N THR A 9 -11.80 -15.83 4.26
CA THR A 9 -11.30 -14.62 3.67
C THR A 9 -11.87 -14.65 2.27
N GLY A 10 -13.03 -14.02 2.08
CA GLY A 10 -13.67 -13.75 0.80
C GLY A 10 -12.77 -12.83 -0.05
N GLU A 11 -11.54 -13.28 -0.28
CA GLU A 11 -10.58 -12.68 -1.18
C GLU A 11 -11.10 -12.97 -2.57
N PRO A 12 -11.45 -11.93 -3.34
CA PRO A 12 -11.89 -12.14 -4.70
C PRO A 12 -10.76 -12.75 -5.51
N ALA A 13 -11.13 -13.56 -6.49
CA ALA A 13 -10.22 -14.27 -7.39
C ALA A 13 -9.18 -13.36 -8.08
N SER A 14 -9.46 -12.06 -8.15
CA SER A 14 -8.54 -11.03 -8.61
C SER A 14 -8.59 -9.83 -7.66
N SER A 15 -7.43 -9.31 -7.28
CA SER A 15 -7.33 -8.07 -6.51
C SER A 15 -6.38 -7.06 -7.17
N ILE A 16 -6.72 -5.79 -7.07
CA ILE A 16 -5.95 -4.66 -7.60
C ILE A 16 -5.45 -3.77 -6.46
N THR A 17 -4.32 -3.11 -6.67
CA THR A 17 -3.75 -2.16 -5.73
C THR A 17 -4.05 -0.72 -6.12
N ALA A 18 -3.90 0.20 -5.16
CA ALA A 18 -3.97 1.63 -5.47
C ALA A 18 -2.90 2.07 -6.49
N SER A 19 -1.74 1.40 -6.49
CA SER A 19 -0.68 1.61 -7.49
C SER A 19 -1.14 1.21 -8.88
N ASP A 20 -1.75 0.02 -9.04
CA ASP A 20 -2.31 -0.42 -10.33
C ASP A 20 -3.33 0.59 -10.87
N ILE A 21 -4.19 1.13 -10.01
CA ILE A 21 -5.18 2.14 -10.38
C ILE A 21 -4.49 3.44 -10.82
N LEU A 22 -3.49 3.90 -10.06
CA LEU A 22 -2.75 5.12 -10.39
C LEU A 22 -2.01 4.99 -11.73
N GLU A 23 -1.38 3.85 -11.98
CA GLU A 23 -0.70 3.56 -13.25
C GLU A 23 -1.67 3.48 -14.41
N TYR A 24 -2.81 2.82 -14.21
CA TYR A 24 -3.87 2.75 -15.22
C TYR A 24 -4.39 4.15 -15.57
N LEU A 25 -4.63 5.00 -14.57
CA LEU A 25 -5.07 6.38 -14.76
C LEU A 25 -4.01 7.25 -15.45
N PHE A 26 -2.72 6.98 -15.21
CA PHE A 26 -1.64 7.64 -15.92
C PHE A 26 -1.55 7.18 -17.39
N CYS A 27 -1.49 5.87 -17.61
CA CYS A 27 -1.58 5.25 -18.93
C CYS A 27 -1.85 3.73 -18.80
N PRO A 28 -2.99 3.22 -19.33
CA PRO A 28 -3.37 1.81 -19.24
C PRO A 28 -2.34 0.82 -19.79
N ARG A 29 -1.51 1.26 -20.75
CA ARG A 29 -0.48 0.42 -21.36
C ARG A 29 0.58 -0.03 -20.34
N PHE A 30 0.86 0.77 -19.30
CA PHE A 30 1.81 0.37 -18.26
C PHE A 30 1.30 -0.88 -17.53
N THR A 31 0.05 -0.88 -17.08
CA THR A 31 -0.53 -2.04 -16.40
C THR A 31 -0.53 -3.31 -17.28
N TYR A 32 -0.67 -3.18 -18.60
CA TYR A 32 -0.53 -4.32 -19.51
C TYR A 32 0.92 -4.81 -19.60
N PHE A 33 1.88 -3.90 -19.77
CA PHE A 33 3.30 -4.24 -19.85
C PHE A 33 3.82 -4.88 -18.56
N GLU A 34 3.43 -4.38 -17.40
CA GLU A 34 3.84 -4.94 -16.12
C GLU A 34 3.12 -6.24 -15.79
N ASN A 35 1.78 -6.26 -15.81
CA ASN A 35 1.02 -7.40 -15.26
C ASN A 35 0.88 -8.57 -16.23
N TYR A 36 0.96 -8.35 -17.55
CA TYR A 36 0.76 -9.41 -18.56
C TYR A 36 2.03 -9.76 -19.33
N LEU A 37 2.90 -8.78 -19.61
CA LEU A 37 4.14 -9.02 -20.34
C LEU A 37 5.37 -9.10 -19.45
N ASP A 38 5.23 -8.87 -18.13
CA ASP A 38 6.34 -8.90 -17.15
C ASP A 38 7.52 -8.00 -17.55
N ILE A 39 7.21 -6.84 -18.16
CA ILE A 39 8.20 -5.84 -18.58
C ILE A 39 8.32 -4.80 -17.46
N PRO A 40 9.46 -4.74 -16.74
CA PRO A 40 9.62 -3.83 -15.62
C PRO A 40 9.78 -2.37 -16.06
N GLN A 41 9.25 -1.43 -15.27
CA GLN A 41 9.43 0.02 -15.48
C GLN A 41 10.84 0.54 -15.20
N HIS A 42 11.73 -0.29 -14.66
CA HIS A 42 13.07 0.08 -14.19
C HIS A 42 13.08 1.24 -13.19
N GLU A 43 12.20 1.18 -12.19
CA GLU A 43 12.07 2.20 -11.15
C GLU A 43 13.36 2.44 -10.34
N GLU A 44 14.24 1.45 -10.26
CA GLU A 44 15.56 1.53 -9.64
C GLU A 44 16.44 2.62 -10.28
N LYS A 45 16.23 2.91 -11.57
CA LYS A 45 16.98 3.93 -12.31
C LYS A 45 16.39 5.33 -12.14
N ARG A 46 15.19 5.46 -11.56
CA ARG A 46 14.48 6.74 -11.44
C ARG A 46 14.80 7.42 -10.11
N PHE A 47 15.57 8.51 -10.18
CA PHE A 47 15.99 9.28 -8.99
C PHE A 47 14.82 9.67 -8.06
N LYS A 48 13.70 10.14 -8.60
CA LYS A 48 12.53 10.54 -7.79
C LYS A 48 11.89 9.37 -7.06
N VAL A 49 11.84 8.19 -7.69
CA VAL A 49 11.27 6.99 -7.06
C VAL A 49 12.16 6.54 -5.91
N GLN A 50 13.48 6.45 -6.14
CA GLN A 50 14.44 6.08 -5.11
C GLN A 50 14.42 7.06 -3.92
N LYS A 51 14.42 8.36 -4.21
CA LYS A 51 14.30 9.39 -3.16
C LYS A 51 12.99 9.26 -2.39
N GLY A 52 11.88 8.95 -3.06
CA GLY A 52 10.59 8.71 -2.42
C GLY A 52 10.62 7.53 -1.44
N ARG A 53 11.23 6.40 -1.85
CA ARG A 53 11.41 5.21 -1.01
C ARG A 53 12.23 5.51 0.25
N ILE A 54 13.36 6.19 0.10
CA ILE A 54 14.22 6.60 1.23
C ILE A 54 13.44 7.48 2.22
N ILE A 55 12.71 8.49 1.73
CA ILE A 55 11.91 9.38 2.59
C ILE A 55 10.84 8.59 3.34
N HIS A 56 10.18 7.63 2.68
CA HIS A 56 9.17 6.80 3.30
C HIS A 56 9.77 5.90 4.40
N GLU A 57 10.90 5.25 4.13
CA GLU A 57 11.65 4.45 5.12
C GLU A 57 12.12 5.28 6.31
N ASP A 58 12.68 6.46 6.06
CA ASP A 58 13.13 7.37 7.11
C ASP A 58 11.97 7.85 7.99
N LYS A 59 10.79 8.12 7.41
CA LYS A 59 9.58 8.48 8.17
C LYS A 59 9.07 7.34 9.05
N GLN A 60 9.21 6.09 8.62
CA GLN A 60 8.86 4.94 9.47
C GLN A 60 9.82 4.79 10.65
N ARG A 61 11.12 5.05 10.43
CA ARG A 61 12.18 4.93 11.45
C ARG A 61 12.19 6.09 12.45
N ILE A 62 11.99 7.31 11.97
CA ILE A 62 12.11 8.53 12.78
C ILE A 62 10.79 8.78 13.51
N ASN A 63 10.86 8.88 14.84
CA ASN A 63 9.72 9.21 15.70
C ASN A 63 8.48 8.31 15.47
N PRO A 64 8.62 6.97 15.59
CA PRO A 64 7.54 6.02 15.32
C PRO A 64 6.32 6.23 16.24
N ARG A 65 6.52 6.79 17.44
CA ARG A 65 5.46 7.10 18.41
C ARG A 65 4.94 8.54 18.37
N TYR A 66 5.40 9.36 17.42
CA TYR A 66 4.91 10.73 17.29
C TYR A 66 3.43 10.74 16.87
N LEU A 67 2.59 11.40 17.67
CA LEU A 67 1.19 11.67 17.33
C LEU A 67 1.05 13.08 16.78
N ARG A 68 0.23 13.26 15.75
CA ARG A 68 -0.03 14.56 15.13
C ARG A 68 -0.93 15.41 16.04
N LYS A 69 -0.32 16.09 17.01
CA LYS A 69 -1.02 16.87 18.05
C LYS A 69 -2.00 17.90 17.50
N LYS A 70 -1.66 18.57 16.39
CA LYS A 70 -2.54 19.57 15.75
C LYS A 70 -3.86 19.00 15.23
N LEU A 71 -3.90 17.70 14.96
CA LEU A 71 -5.10 17.01 14.45
C LEU A 71 -5.93 16.35 15.56
N GLY A 72 -5.48 16.40 16.83
CA GLY A 72 -6.14 15.68 17.92
C GLY A 72 -5.92 14.16 17.89
N CYS A 73 -4.89 13.68 17.18
CA CYS A 73 -4.66 12.26 16.98
C CYS A 73 -4.36 11.51 18.30
N ILE A 74 -5.19 10.52 18.62
CA ILE A 74 -5.12 9.64 19.80
C ILE A 74 -4.22 8.44 19.53
N GLU A 75 -4.33 7.85 18.34
CA GLU A 75 -3.57 6.66 17.95
C GLU A 75 -3.13 6.80 16.48
N ARG A 76 -1.94 6.27 16.18
CA ARG A 76 -1.42 6.16 14.81
C ARG A 76 -0.96 4.74 14.54
N LYS A 77 -1.41 4.17 13.42
CA LYS A 77 -0.90 2.91 12.88
C LYS A 77 -0.12 3.18 11.60
N HIS A 78 0.96 2.44 11.37
CA HIS A 78 1.80 2.53 10.17
C HIS A 78 1.74 1.25 9.36
N SER A 79 1.97 1.35 8.05
CA SER A 79 2.14 0.21 7.16
C SER A 79 1.00 -0.81 7.31
N VAL A 80 -0.24 -0.32 7.32
CA VAL A 80 -1.42 -1.14 7.58
C VAL A 80 -1.88 -1.77 6.27
N TYR A 81 -1.87 -3.10 6.21
CA TYR A 81 -2.50 -3.81 5.11
C TYR A 81 -4.02 -3.69 5.22
N LEU A 82 -4.65 -3.20 4.16
CA LEU A 82 -6.10 -3.15 4.02
C LEU A 82 -6.50 -3.92 2.77
N SER A 83 -7.58 -4.67 2.87
CA SER A 83 -8.24 -5.32 1.76
C SER A 83 -9.75 -5.13 1.86
N SER A 84 -10.42 -5.12 0.72
CA SER A 84 -11.87 -5.08 0.62
C SER A 84 -12.38 -6.36 -0.02
N ALA A 85 -13.58 -6.77 0.36
CA ALA A 85 -14.31 -7.87 -0.29
C ALA A 85 -14.55 -7.61 -1.79
N ARG A 86 -14.43 -6.36 -2.24
CA ARG A 86 -14.58 -5.94 -3.64
C ARG A 86 -13.29 -6.04 -4.47
N GLY A 87 -12.18 -6.48 -3.87
CA GLY A 87 -10.95 -6.78 -4.58
C GLY A 87 -9.98 -5.62 -4.73
N ILE A 88 -10.10 -4.62 -3.87
CA ILE A 88 -9.05 -3.61 -3.71
C ILE A 88 -8.23 -3.98 -2.49
N ARG A 89 -6.90 -3.97 -2.62
CA ARG A 89 -5.96 -4.18 -1.53
C ARG A 89 -4.81 -3.17 -1.56
N GLY A 90 -4.10 -3.02 -0.47
CA GLY A 90 -2.92 -2.17 -0.42
C GLY A 90 -2.35 -2.02 0.98
N ILE A 91 -1.17 -1.41 1.05
CA ILE A 91 -0.54 -1.03 2.31
C ILE A 91 -0.68 0.47 2.42
N VAL A 92 -1.37 0.92 3.48
CA VAL A 92 -1.51 2.35 3.77
C VAL A 92 -0.36 2.80 4.64
N ASP A 93 0.31 3.88 4.24
CA ASP A 93 1.44 4.48 4.94
C ASP A 93 1.12 4.75 6.43
N GLU A 94 0.05 5.49 6.72
CA GLU A 94 -0.39 5.78 8.07
C GLU A 94 -1.93 5.89 8.19
N ILE A 95 -2.47 5.43 9.30
CA ILE A 95 -3.88 5.61 9.69
C ILE A 95 -3.90 6.35 11.04
N LEU A 96 -4.63 7.46 11.09
CA LEU A 96 -4.77 8.30 12.28
C LEU A 96 -6.16 8.09 12.87
N PHE A 97 -6.21 7.81 14.17
CA PHE A 97 -7.43 7.79 14.97
C PHE A 97 -7.50 9.10 15.76
N LEU A 98 -8.67 9.74 15.74
CA LEU A 98 -8.94 11.05 16.34
C LEU A 98 -9.88 10.91 17.54
#